data_AF-A0A9E5ENY2-F1
#
_entry.id   AF-A0A9E5ENY2-F1
#
_cell.length_a   1.000
_cell.length_b   1.000
_cell.length_c   1.000
_cell.angle_alpha   90.00
_cell.angle_beta   90.00
_cell.angle_gamma   90.00
#
_symmetry.space_group_name_H-M   'P 1'
#
loop_
_entity.id
_entity.type
_entity.pdbx_description
1 polymer ?
#
loop_
_entity_poly.entity_id
_entity_poly.type
_entity_poly.pdbx_seq_one_letter_code
_entity_poly.pdbx_strand_id
1 'polypeptide(L)'
;MSSTAPARPPVSGTAVAARRRRPFLLDLYGTAVGKKYAMAISGIALMGFVLFHMIGNLKMYFGAADLNEYAEFLKKLLYPLAPKESVLWILRFGLLGMLALHLHAAWSLTVLNRQARPVKYQSARDYQEASLASRSMRLSGIVVVAFLVWHLLDLTFGVVNTIGADGEFVRAEVYANVVRSFERWPVALFYIVANLLLGLHLSHGAWSIFQSLGWNNPRFNAWRVAFARGFAAVVVIGNVSFPIAVLVGIVSVN
;
A
#
# COMPACT_ATOMS: atom_id res chain seq x y z
N MET A 1 -59.19 -53.38 1.93
CA MET A 1 -58.33 -52.54 1.06
C MET A 1 -57.13 -52.10 1.89
N SER A 2 -55.98 -52.76 1.70
CA SER A 2 -54.75 -52.47 2.45
C SER A 2 -53.99 -51.36 1.75
N SER A 3 -53.79 -50.24 2.42
CA SER A 3 -53.06 -49.06 1.93
C SER A 3 -51.55 -49.29 2.08
N THR A 4 -50.87 -49.66 1.01
CA THR A 4 -49.41 -49.66 0.95
C THR A 4 -48.91 -48.24 0.71
N ALA A 5 -48.37 -47.59 1.74
CA ALA A 5 -47.68 -46.31 1.59
C ALA A 5 -46.42 -46.50 0.71
N PRO A 6 -46.12 -45.57 -0.21
CA PRO A 6 -44.94 -45.69 -1.06
C PRO A 6 -43.66 -45.52 -0.23
N ALA A 7 -42.78 -46.52 -0.31
CA ALA A 7 -41.45 -46.47 0.30
C ALA A 7 -40.64 -45.31 -0.32
N ARG A 8 -40.14 -44.40 0.53
CA ARG A 8 -39.26 -43.31 0.08
C ARG A 8 -37.98 -43.92 -0.49
N PRO A 9 -37.51 -43.48 -1.68
CA PRO A 9 -36.24 -43.95 -2.22
C PRO A 9 -35.08 -43.57 -1.28
N PRO A 10 -33.99 -44.36 -1.27
CA PRO A 10 -32.83 -44.06 -0.44
C PRO A 10 -32.27 -42.69 -0.84
N VAL A 11 -32.05 -41.84 0.17
CA VAL A 11 -31.39 -40.55 -0.01
C VAL A 11 -29.99 -40.86 -0.54
N SER A 12 -29.74 -40.57 -1.82
CA SER A 12 -28.40 -40.65 -2.39
C SER A 12 -27.55 -39.67 -1.61
N GLY A 13 -26.72 -40.18 -0.70
CA GLY A 13 -25.73 -39.37 -0.01
C GLY A 13 -24.87 -38.74 -1.08
N THR A 14 -24.94 -37.41 -1.22
CA THR A 14 -23.97 -36.65 -1.99
C THR A 14 -22.62 -36.87 -1.32
N ALA A 15 -21.89 -37.88 -1.78
CA ALA A 15 -20.50 -38.07 -1.42
C ALA A 15 -19.76 -36.83 -1.93
N VAL A 16 -19.61 -35.85 -1.05
CA VAL A 16 -18.83 -34.64 -1.33
C VAL A 16 -17.42 -35.15 -1.58
N ALA A 17 -16.98 -35.06 -2.84
CA ALA A 17 -15.65 -35.48 -3.26
C ALA A 17 -14.62 -35.03 -2.21
N ALA A 18 -13.79 -35.97 -1.74
CA ALA A 18 -12.82 -35.71 -0.68
C ALA A 18 -11.98 -34.48 -1.07
N ARG A 19 -12.22 -33.36 -0.37
CA ARG A 19 -11.56 -32.09 -0.68
C ARG A 19 -10.06 -32.30 -0.49
N ARG A 20 -9.28 -32.18 -1.58
CA ARG A 20 -7.82 -32.32 -1.55
C ARG A 20 -7.29 -31.43 -0.43
N ARG A 21 -6.64 -32.02 0.59
CA ARG A 21 -6.15 -31.28 1.76
C ARG A 21 -5.08 -30.29 1.30
N ARG A 22 -5.44 -29.01 1.26
CA ARG A 22 -4.49 -27.92 1.00
C ARG A 22 -3.70 -27.63 2.29
N PRO A 23 -2.47 -27.12 2.20
CA PRO A 23 -1.75 -26.55 3.34
C PRO A 23 -2.64 -25.53 4.08
N PHE A 24 -2.56 -25.52 5.41
CA PHE A 24 -3.41 -24.67 6.28
C PHE A 24 -3.43 -23.19 5.83
N LEU A 25 -2.26 -22.62 5.49
CA LEU A 25 -2.16 -21.23 5.06
C LEU A 25 -2.92 -20.95 3.75
N LEU A 26 -2.90 -21.89 2.81
CA LEU A 26 -3.61 -21.76 1.54
C LEU A 26 -5.13 -21.94 1.71
N ASP A 27 -5.55 -22.79 2.65
CA ASP A 27 -6.96 -22.95 2.98
C ASP A 27 -7.50 -21.71 3.71
N LEU A 28 -6.75 -21.21 4.70
CA LEU A 28 -7.06 -19.96 5.41
C LEU A 28 -7.17 -18.79 4.44
N TYR A 29 -6.21 -18.62 3.52
CA TYR A 29 -6.24 -17.58 2.50
C TYR A 29 -7.39 -17.74 1.50
N GLY A 30 -7.91 -18.96 1.32
CA GLY A 30 -9.10 -19.21 0.53
C GLY A 30 -10.33 -18.47 1.08
N THR A 31 -10.40 -18.28 2.39
CA THR A 31 -11.53 -17.64 3.09
C THR A 31 -11.54 -16.11 2.94
N ALA A 32 -12.71 -15.49 3.15
CA ALA A 32 -12.81 -14.03 3.22
C ALA A 32 -12.03 -13.44 4.41
N VAL A 33 -11.94 -14.18 5.52
CA VAL A 33 -11.22 -13.77 6.73
C VAL A 33 -9.71 -13.77 6.48
N GLY A 34 -9.16 -14.85 5.91
CA GLY A 34 -7.73 -14.93 5.58
C GLY A 34 -7.28 -13.86 4.60
N LYS A 35 -8.12 -13.48 3.62
CA LYS A 35 -7.84 -12.35 2.71
C LYS A 35 -7.79 -11.01 3.43
N LYS A 36 -8.66 -10.77 4.42
CA LYS A 36 -8.62 -9.56 5.25
C LYS A 36 -7.35 -9.49 6.10
N TYR A 37 -6.94 -10.62 6.69
CA TYR A 37 -5.65 -10.69 7.40
C TYR A 37 -4.48 -10.39 6.49
N ALA A 38 -4.43 -11.00 5.30
CA ALA A 38 -3.39 -10.72 4.33
C ALA A 38 -3.36 -9.24 3.89
N MET A 39 -4.53 -8.64 3.66
CA MET A 39 -4.64 -7.20 3.33
C MET A 39 -4.15 -6.31 4.47
N ALA A 40 -4.45 -6.66 5.73
CA ALA A 40 -4.01 -5.91 6.90
C ALA A 40 -2.51 -6.02 7.14
N ILE A 41 -1.94 -7.24 7.12
CA ILE A 41 -0.52 -7.48 7.38
C ILE A 41 0.34 -6.84 6.28
N SER A 42 -0.05 -7.00 5.01
CA SER A 42 0.59 -6.30 3.89
C SER A 42 0.48 -4.79 4.02
N GLY A 43 -0.70 -4.27 4.39
CA GLY A 43 -0.90 -2.85 4.65
C GLY A 43 0.01 -2.30 5.75
N ILE A 44 0.18 -3.01 6.87
CA ILE A 44 1.08 -2.61 7.97
C ILE A 44 2.53 -2.53 7.49
N ALA A 45 3.00 -3.53 6.74
CA ALA A 45 4.36 -3.52 6.20
C ALA A 45 4.60 -2.36 5.23
N LEU A 46 3.64 -2.10 4.33
CA LEU A 46 3.70 -0.98 3.38
C LEU A 46 3.62 0.38 4.09
N MET A 47 2.78 0.53 5.12
CA MET A 47 2.73 1.72 5.96
C MET A 47 4.08 1.96 6.66
N GLY A 48 4.66 0.91 7.24
CA GLY A 48 5.99 0.97 7.86
C GLY A 48 7.04 1.42 6.85
N PHE A 49 7.05 0.84 5.65
CA PHE A 49 7.94 1.25 4.57
C PHE A 49 7.78 2.72 4.22
N VAL A 50 6.56 3.20 3.96
CA VAL A 50 6.33 4.61 3.59
C VAL A 50 6.80 5.55 4.70
N LEU A 51 6.57 5.21 5.98
CA LEU A 51 7.04 6.00 7.11
C LEU A 51 8.57 6.05 7.17
N PHE A 52 9.25 4.90 7.16
CA PHE A 52 10.72 4.87 7.23
C PHE A 52 11.38 5.44 5.97
N HIS A 53 10.75 5.28 4.81
CA HIS A 53 11.19 5.90 3.56
C HIS A 53 11.11 7.43 3.65
N MET A 54 10.00 7.97 4.15
CA MET A 54 9.86 9.41 4.42
C MET A 54 10.91 9.88 5.42
N ILE A 55 11.14 9.15 6.53
CA ILE A 55 12.16 9.50 7.54
C ILE A 55 13.56 9.52 6.93
N GLY A 56 13.91 8.53 6.11
CA GLY A 56 15.18 8.51 5.38
C GLY A 56 15.32 9.73 4.45
N ASN A 57 14.24 10.09 3.76
CA ASN A 57 14.24 11.24 2.84
C ASN A 57 14.32 12.59 3.58
N LEU A 58 13.97 12.69 4.87
CA LEU A 58 14.24 13.90 5.66
C LEU A 58 15.73 14.27 5.67
N LYS A 59 16.63 13.30 5.41
CA LYS A 59 18.06 13.57 5.27
C LYS A 59 18.40 14.56 4.17
N MET A 60 17.51 14.77 3.20
CA MET A 60 17.63 15.81 2.18
C MET A 60 17.82 17.21 2.81
N TYR A 61 17.20 17.49 3.96
CA TYR A 61 17.31 18.79 4.63
C TYR A 61 18.65 19.03 5.32
N PHE A 62 19.49 18.00 5.46
CA PHE A 62 20.86 18.14 5.98
C PHE A 62 21.90 18.22 4.85
N GLY A 63 21.46 18.16 3.58
CA GLY A 63 22.30 18.35 2.40
C GLY A 63 22.72 17.05 1.72
N ALA A 64 23.53 17.20 0.66
CA ALA A 64 23.89 16.12 -0.24
C ALA A 64 24.70 14.99 0.44
N ALA A 65 25.60 15.37 1.36
CA ALA A 65 26.44 14.41 2.08
C ALA A 65 25.59 13.43 2.91
N ASP A 66 24.71 13.94 3.76
CA ASP A 66 23.83 13.12 4.62
C ASP A 66 22.95 12.15 3.83
N LEU A 67 22.31 12.61 2.76
CA LEU A 67 21.39 11.78 2.00
C LEU A 67 22.13 10.71 1.17
N ASN A 68 23.25 11.07 0.53
CA ASN A 68 24.05 10.13 -0.25
C ASN A 68 24.73 9.10 0.67
N GLU A 69 25.25 9.52 1.83
CA GLU A 69 25.82 8.61 2.82
C GLU A 69 24.77 7.66 3.39
N TYR A 70 23.57 8.15 3.68
CA TYR A 70 22.46 7.29 4.11
C TYR A 70 22.11 6.23 3.06
N ALA A 71 22.11 6.60 1.77
CA ALA A 71 21.88 5.65 0.68
C ALA A 71 22.98 4.57 0.61
N GLU A 72 24.25 4.93 0.82
CA GLU A 72 25.36 3.99 0.90
C GLU A 72 25.33 3.12 2.16
N PHE A 73 24.90 3.67 3.30
CA PHE A 73 24.69 2.92 4.53
C PHE A 73 23.68 1.80 4.34
N LEU A 74 22.56 2.06 3.64
CA LEU A 74 21.55 1.03 3.36
C LEU A 74 22.11 -0.15 2.54
N LYS A 75 23.08 0.09 1.65
CA LYS A 75 23.77 -0.98 0.91
C LYS A 75 24.68 -1.82 1.80
N LYS A 76 25.09 -1.30 2.97
CA LYS A 76 25.99 -1.96 3.92
C LYS A 76 25.27 -2.44 5.18
N LEU A 77 23.93 -2.41 5.18
CA LEU A 77 23.13 -2.82 6.33
C LEU A 77 23.48 -4.27 6.72
N LEU A 78 23.85 -4.48 7.99
CA LEU A 78 24.25 -5.77 8.57
C LEU A 78 25.57 -6.36 8.02
N TYR A 79 26.41 -5.58 7.34
CA TYR A 79 27.75 -6.02 6.95
C TYR A 79 28.71 -6.05 8.17
N PRO A 80 29.58 -7.07 8.36
CA PRO A 80 29.83 -8.22 7.48
C PRO A 80 28.98 -9.48 7.77
N LEU A 81 28.00 -9.43 8.68
CA LEU A 81 27.13 -10.58 9.00
C LEU A 81 26.35 -11.08 7.76
N ALA A 82 26.00 -10.16 6.86
CA ALA A 82 25.47 -10.47 5.53
C ALA A 82 26.32 -9.78 4.44
N PRO A 83 26.40 -10.34 3.21
CA PRO A 83 27.09 -9.70 2.09
C PRO A 83 26.53 -8.29 1.79
N LYS A 84 27.36 -7.40 1.25
CA LYS A 84 26.92 -6.07 0.81
C LYS A 84 25.71 -6.21 -0.13
N GLU A 85 24.78 -5.26 -0.01
CA GLU A 85 23.50 -5.16 -0.74
C GLU A 85 22.47 -6.27 -0.48
N SER A 86 22.86 -7.43 0.07
CA SER A 86 21.97 -8.58 0.23
C SER A 86 20.73 -8.25 1.08
N VAL A 87 20.92 -7.59 2.22
CA VAL A 87 19.81 -7.18 3.09
C VAL A 87 18.88 -6.20 2.38
N LEU A 88 19.43 -5.24 1.64
CA LEU A 88 18.64 -4.29 0.87
C LEU A 88 17.80 -4.99 -0.20
N TRP A 89 18.35 -5.98 -0.90
CA TRP A 89 17.61 -6.79 -1.87
C TRP A 89 16.51 -7.63 -1.22
N ILE A 90 16.76 -8.22 -0.05
CA ILE A 90 15.72 -8.92 0.72
C ILE A 90 14.57 -7.98 1.08
N LEU A 91 14.88 -6.78 1.58
CA LEU A 91 13.87 -5.77 1.88
C LEU A 91 13.08 -5.35 0.64
N ARG A 92 13.74 -5.18 -0.52
CA ARG A 92 13.09 -4.85 -1.80
C ARG A 92 12.14 -5.95 -2.27
N PHE A 93 12.61 -7.20 -2.33
CA PHE A 93 11.75 -8.32 -2.74
C PHE A 93 10.62 -8.56 -1.74
N GLY A 94 10.89 -8.42 -0.45
CA GLY A 94 9.87 -8.46 0.59
C GLY A 94 8.79 -7.39 0.39
N LEU A 95 9.19 -6.15 0.13
CA LEU A 95 8.27 -5.04 -0.12
C LEU A 95 7.41 -5.28 -1.38
N LEU A 96 8.03 -5.70 -2.48
CA LEU A 96 7.31 -6.04 -3.72
C LEU A 96 6.34 -7.20 -3.50
N GLY A 97 6.74 -8.21 -2.72
CA GLY A 97 5.87 -9.31 -2.32
C GLY A 97 4.68 -8.84 -1.48
N MET A 98 4.90 -7.94 -0.53
CA MET A 98 3.82 -7.36 0.29
C MET A 98 2.89 -6.48 -0.53
N LEU A 99 3.40 -5.71 -1.48
CA LEU A 99 2.58 -4.95 -2.43
C LEU A 99 1.73 -5.88 -3.28
N ALA A 100 2.31 -6.93 -3.86
CA ALA A 100 1.58 -7.90 -4.67
C ALA A 100 0.49 -8.60 -3.85
N LEU A 101 0.79 -9.00 -2.61
CA LEU A 101 -0.17 -9.59 -1.69
C LEU A 101 -1.31 -8.62 -1.36
N HIS A 102 -0.99 -7.34 -1.12
CA HIS A 102 -1.95 -6.28 -0.84
C HIS A 102 -2.93 -6.10 -2.00
N LEU A 103 -2.40 -5.96 -3.21
CA LEU A 103 -3.19 -5.79 -4.44
C LEU A 103 -4.05 -7.02 -4.74
N HIS A 104 -3.48 -8.23 -4.59
CA HIS A 104 -4.22 -9.47 -4.82
C HIS A 104 -5.35 -9.67 -3.80
N ALA A 105 -5.10 -9.36 -2.51
CA ALA A 105 -6.12 -9.42 -1.48
C ALA A 105 -7.23 -8.38 -1.72
N ALA A 106 -6.87 -7.14 -2.09
CA ALA A 106 -7.81 -6.07 -2.42
C ALA A 106 -8.70 -6.43 -3.61
N TRP A 107 -8.11 -6.97 -4.68
CA TRP A 107 -8.85 -7.48 -5.84
C TRP A 107 -9.79 -8.62 -5.43
N SER A 108 -9.25 -9.64 -4.74
CA SER A 108 -10.01 -10.83 -4.34
C SER A 108 -11.22 -10.48 -3.47
N LEU A 109 -11.05 -9.56 -2.51
CA LEU A 109 -12.14 -9.08 -1.67
C LEU A 109 -13.15 -8.24 -2.47
N THR A 110 -12.70 -7.44 -3.43
CA THR A 110 -13.59 -6.69 -4.32
C THR A 110 -14.48 -7.62 -5.15
N VAL A 111 -13.90 -8.69 -5.70
CA VAL A 111 -14.66 -9.71 -6.47
C VAL A 111 -15.65 -10.44 -5.56
N LEU A 112 -15.21 -10.91 -4.38
CA LEU A 112 -16.08 -11.58 -3.41
C LEU A 112 -17.26 -10.70 -2.99
N ASN A 113 -17.00 -9.42 -2.68
CA ASN A 113 -18.05 -8.47 -2.29
C ASN A 113 -19.05 -8.21 -3.43
N ARG A 114 -18.59 -8.24 -4.70
CA ARG A 114 -19.46 -8.07 -5.87
C ARG A 114 -20.31 -9.32 -6.10
N GLN A 115 -19.74 -10.51 -5.97
CA GLN A 115 -20.46 -11.77 -6.13
C GLN A 115 -21.49 -12.03 -5.01
N ALA A 116 -21.19 -11.58 -3.78
CA ALA A 116 -22.10 -11.71 -2.65
C ALA A 116 -23.31 -10.77 -2.71
N ARG A 117 -23.41 -9.89 -3.72
CA ARG A 117 -24.48 -8.88 -3.84
C ARG A 117 -25.22 -8.98 -5.20
N PRO A 118 -26.00 -10.05 -5.43
CA PRO A 118 -26.83 -10.17 -6.63
C PRO A 118 -28.03 -9.21 -6.65
N VAL A 119 -28.51 -8.75 -5.48
CA VAL A 119 -29.61 -7.79 -5.35
C VAL A 119 -29.11 -6.52 -4.64
N LYS A 120 -29.54 -5.33 -5.10
CA LYS A 120 -29.14 -4.04 -4.53
C LYS A 120 -29.77 -3.82 -3.13
N TYR A 121 -29.10 -3.04 -2.28
CA TYR A 121 -29.58 -2.71 -0.93
C TYR A 121 -30.86 -1.86 -0.96
N GLN A 122 -31.79 -2.13 -0.03
CA GLN A 122 -33.10 -1.45 0.05
C GLN A 122 -33.06 -0.10 0.80
N SER A 123 -32.08 0.14 1.67
CA SER A 123 -31.89 1.42 2.37
C SER A 123 -30.96 2.35 1.58
N ALA A 124 -31.46 3.53 1.20
CA ALA A 124 -30.74 4.44 0.32
C ALA A 124 -29.57 5.17 1.01
N ARG A 125 -29.70 5.57 2.28
CA ARG A 125 -28.76 6.50 2.95
C ARG A 125 -27.44 5.84 3.37
N ASP A 126 -27.49 4.75 4.14
CA ASP A 126 -26.30 4.00 4.56
C ASP A 126 -25.55 3.40 3.37
N TYR A 127 -26.28 3.10 2.29
CA TYR A 127 -25.70 2.66 1.02
C TYR A 127 -24.81 3.74 0.39
N GLN A 128 -25.20 5.01 0.43
CA GLN A 128 -24.43 6.08 -0.23
C GLN A 128 -23.06 6.27 0.44
N GLU A 129 -23.03 6.38 1.77
CA GLU A 129 -21.78 6.59 2.52
C GLU A 129 -20.80 5.42 2.33
N ALA A 130 -21.29 4.17 2.50
CA ALA A 130 -20.47 2.98 2.31
C ALA A 130 -19.99 2.84 0.84
N SER A 131 -20.82 3.22 -0.13
CA SER A 131 -20.46 3.20 -1.56
C SER A 131 -19.40 4.25 -1.89
N LEU A 132 -19.51 5.46 -1.36
CA LEU A 132 -18.53 6.53 -1.58
C LEU A 132 -17.17 6.15 -1.01
N ALA A 133 -17.11 5.67 0.24
CA ALA A 133 -15.87 5.22 0.87
C ALA A 133 -15.22 4.05 0.11
N SER A 134 -16.02 3.11 -0.40
CA SER A 134 -15.49 1.97 -1.19
C SER A 134 -14.99 2.39 -2.58
N ARG A 135 -15.62 3.38 -3.22
CA ARG A 135 -15.18 3.91 -4.52
C ARG A 135 -13.91 4.74 -4.36
N SER A 136 -13.87 5.63 -3.38
CA SER A 136 -12.70 6.46 -3.09
C SER A 136 -11.47 5.61 -2.76
N MET A 137 -11.63 4.51 -2.01
CA MET A 137 -10.52 3.60 -1.69
C MET A 137 -9.93 2.86 -2.89
N ARG A 138 -10.78 2.44 -3.84
CA ARG A 138 -10.29 1.78 -5.07
C ARG A 138 -9.61 2.77 -5.99
N LEU A 139 -10.20 3.96 -6.17
CA LEU A 139 -9.62 5.01 -7.01
C LEU A 139 -8.29 5.50 -6.43
N SER A 140 -8.22 5.77 -5.13
CA SER A 140 -6.97 6.16 -4.47
C SER A 140 -5.91 5.07 -4.58
N GLY A 141 -6.28 3.79 -4.41
CA GLY A 141 -5.35 2.66 -4.61
C GLY A 141 -4.79 2.57 -6.03
N ILE A 142 -5.62 2.75 -7.06
CA ILE A 142 -5.17 2.76 -8.46
C ILE A 142 -4.18 3.92 -8.70
N VAL A 143 -4.50 5.12 -8.20
CA VAL A 143 -3.61 6.27 -8.35
C VAL A 143 -2.30 6.07 -7.60
N VAL A 144 -2.32 5.47 -6.41
CA VAL A 144 -1.09 5.14 -5.66
C VAL A 144 -0.22 4.14 -6.42
N VAL A 145 -0.81 3.15 -7.11
CA VAL A 145 -0.04 2.23 -7.97
C VAL A 145 0.57 2.97 -9.16
N ALA A 146 -0.19 3.85 -9.82
CA ALA A 146 0.34 4.67 -10.92
C ALA A 146 1.48 5.59 -10.44
N PHE A 147 1.33 6.19 -9.26
CA PHE A 147 2.36 6.97 -8.59
C PHE A 147 3.61 6.14 -8.30
N LEU A 148 3.46 4.93 -7.77
CA LEU A 148 4.60 4.03 -7.51
C LEU A 148 5.37 3.72 -8.80
N VAL A 149 4.68 3.43 -9.90
CA VAL A 149 5.33 3.16 -11.20
C VAL A 149 6.11 4.38 -11.66
N TRP A 150 5.49 5.57 -11.65
CA TRP A 150 6.18 6.81 -11.98
C TRP A 150 7.39 7.06 -11.07
N HIS A 151 7.21 6.93 -9.76
CA HIS A 151 8.24 7.15 -8.74
C HIS A 151 9.47 6.26 -8.96
N LEU A 152 9.27 4.98 -9.30
CA LEU A 152 10.37 4.07 -9.62
C LEU A 152 11.06 4.45 -10.94
N LEU A 153 10.30 4.77 -11.98
CA LEU A 153 10.88 5.22 -13.26
C LEU A 153 11.69 6.51 -13.11
N ASP A 154 11.25 7.40 -12.22
CA ASP A 154 11.87 8.70 -11.99
C ASP A 154 13.10 8.61 -11.08
N LEU A 155 12.94 8.13 -9.84
CA LEU A 155 14.01 8.22 -8.83
C LEU A 155 14.81 6.93 -8.64
N THR A 156 14.31 5.77 -9.10
CA THR A 156 15.05 4.50 -8.99
C THR A 156 15.78 4.13 -10.27
N PHE A 157 15.10 4.26 -11.41
CA PHE A 157 15.63 3.86 -12.71
C PHE A 157 16.15 5.03 -13.55
N GLY A 158 15.74 6.27 -13.27
CA GLY A 158 16.18 7.45 -14.00
C GLY A 158 15.62 7.59 -15.42
N VAL A 159 14.67 6.73 -15.81
CA VAL A 159 14.10 6.66 -17.17
C VAL A 159 13.38 7.95 -17.53
N VAL A 160 12.62 8.52 -16.58
CA VAL A 160 11.88 9.78 -16.82
C VAL A 160 12.55 10.99 -16.18
N ASN A 161 13.57 10.81 -15.33
CA ASN A 161 14.28 11.91 -14.67
C ASN A 161 15.25 12.64 -15.62
N THR A 162 15.81 11.91 -16.58
CA THR A 162 16.64 12.47 -17.66
C THR A 162 15.86 13.34 -18.66
N ILE A 163 14.54 13.35 -18.59
CA ILE A 163 13.69 14.11 -19.51
C ILE A 163 13.45 15.50 -18.92
N GLY A 164 14.12 16.52 -19.47
CA GLY A 164 13.85 17.93 -19.14
C GLY A 164 14.48 18.44 -17.85
N ALA A 165 15.55 17.81 -17.36
CA ALA A 165 16.43 18.36 -16.32
C ALA A 165 17.80 18.68 -16.93
N ASP A 166 18.43 19.77 -16.50
CA ASP A 166 19.80 20.13 -16.88
C ASP A 166 20.80 19.22 -16.15
N GLY A 167 20.93 17.96 -16.59
CA GLY A 167 21.87 17.00 -16.01
C GLY A 167 21.56 15.53 -16.33
N GLU A 168 22.56 14.67 -16.15
CA GLU A 168 22.42 13.21 -16.27
C GLU A 168 21.94 12.60 -14.95
N PHE A 169 21.12 11.54 -15.02
CA PHE A 169 20.75 10.76 -13.84
C PHE A 169 21.93 9.89 -13.39
N VAL A 170 22.53 10.24 -12.25
CA VAL A 170 23.68 9.51 -11.70
C VAL A 170 23.25 8.71 -10.49
N ARG A 171 23.22 7.37 -10.59
CA ARG A 171 22.68 6.48 -9.52
C ARG A 171 23.27 6.70 -8.12
N ALA A 172 24.51 7.19 -8.02
CA ALA A 172 25.17 7.47 -6.75
C ALA A 172 24.79 8.83 -6.14
N GLU A 173 24.25 9.76 -6.93
CA GLU A 173 23.89 11.12 -6.51
C GLU A 173 22.41 11.22 -6.15
N VAL A 174 21.99 10.51 -5.10
CA VAL A 174 20.57 10.46 -4.67
C VAL A 174 20.01 11.86 -4.42
N TYR A 175 20.75 12.72 -3.73
CA TYR A 175 20.34 14.10 -3.47
C TYR A 175 20.08 14.87 -4.77
N ALA A 176 21.07 14.91 -5.67
CA ALA A 176 20.97 15.72 -6.88
C ALA A 176 19.86 15.20 -7.80
N ASN A 177 19.66 13.89 -7.90
CA ASN A 177 18.56 13.32 -8.69
C ASN A 177 17.16 13.69 -8.15
N VAL A 178 17.01 13.76 -6.82
CA VAL A 178 15.75 14.19 -6.18
C VAL A 178 15.49 15.66 -6.47
N VAL A 179 16.50 16.51 -6.27
CA VAL A 179 16.37 17.96 -6.49
C VAL A 179 16.07 18.26 -7.96
N ARG A 180 16.86 17.72 -8.90
CA ARG A 180 16.63 17.87 -10.35
C ARG A 180 15.24 17.40 -10.78
N SER A 181 14.70 16.34 -10.15
CA SER A 181 13.34 15.90 -10.46
C SER A 181 12.30 16.95 -10.06
N PHE A 182 12.43 17.54 -8.88
CA PHE A 182 11.46 18.49 -8.34
C PHE A 182 11.64 19.93 -8.84
N GLU A 183 12.77 20.29 -9.43
CA GLU A 183 12.93 21.53 -10.20
C GLU A 183 11.97 21.58 -11.40
N ARG A 184 11.61 20.41 -11.96
CA ARG A 184 10.57 20.30 -12.99
C ARG A 184 9.21 20.46 -12.34
N TRP A 185 8.67 21.69 -12.36
CA TRP A 185 7.41 22.04 -11.70
C TRP A 185 6.22 21.07 -11.98
N PRO A 186 6.02 20.50 -13.19
CA PRO A 186 4.92 19.57 -13.41
C PRO A 186 5.11 18.26 -12.63
N VAL A 187 6.36 17.81 -12.50
CA VAL A 187 6.72 16.60 -11.75
C VAL A 187 6.52 16.83 -10.27
N ALA A 188 7.01 17.97 -9.74
CA ALA A 188 6.77 18.34 -8.34
C ALA A 188 5.27 18.40 -8.01
N LEU A 189 4.45 19.04 -8.86
CA LEU A 189 3.00 19.07 -8.67
C LEU A 189 2.37 17.68 -8.69
N PHE A 190 2.80 16.81 -9.63
CA PHE A 190 2.35 15.43 -9.68
C PHE A 190 2.65 14.68 -8.38
N TYR A 191 3.86 14.80 -7.83
CA TYR A 191 4.23 14.18 -6.55
C TYR A 191 3.41 14.72 -5.39
N ILE A 192 3.11 16.03 -5.35
CA ILE A 192 2.27 16.64 -4.32
C ILE A 192 0.86 16.02 -4.36
N VAL A 193 0.21 16.05 -5.52
CA VAL A 193 -1.16 15.52 -5.69
C VAL A 193 -1.20 14.02 -5.38
N ALA A 194 -0.22 13.25 -5.86
CA ALA A 194 -0.13 11.83 -5.59
C ALA A 194 0.04 11.52 -4.09
N ASN A 195 0.84 12.32 -3.36
CA ASN A 195 0.99 12.15 -1.91
C ASN A 195 -0.26 12.54 -1.13
N LEU A 196 -1.04 13.54 -1.57
CA LEU A 196 -2.34 13.85 -0.97
C LEU A 196 -3.31 12.67 -1.11
N LEU A 197 -3.36 12.04 -2.29
CA LEU A 197 -4.16 10.85 -2.55
C LEU A 197 -3.66 9.62 -1.78
N LEU A 198 -2.34 9.47 -1.64
CA LEU A 198 -1.74 8.48 -0.75
C LEU A 198 -2.18 8.72 0.71
N GLY A 199 -2.25 9.97 1.16
CA GLY A 199 -2.78 10.32 2.48
C GLY A 199 -4.23 9.88 2.70
N LEU A 200 -5.10 10.08 1.70
CA LEU A 200 -6.47 9.55 1.75
C LEU A 200 -6.48 8.02 1.81
N HIS A 201 -5.63 7.36 1.03
CA HIS A 201 -5.49 5.91 1.06
C HIS A 201 -4.99 5.39 2.42
N LEU A 202 -3.95 6.03 2.98
CA LEU A 202 -3.35 5.68 4.28
C LEU A 202 -4.31 5.91 5.44
N SER A 203 -5.02 7.04 5.47
CA SER A 203 -5.98 7.33 6.54
C SER A 203 -7.11 6.30 6.61
N HIS A 204 -7.63 5.88 5.46
CA HIS A 204 -8.64 4.83 5.42
C HIS A 204 -8.04 3.43 5.69
N GLY A 205 -6.88 3.12 5.11
CA GLY A 205 -6.19 1.85 5.29
C GLY A 205 -5.79 1.61 6.75
N ALA A 206 -5.18 2.60 7.39
CA ALA A 206 -4.79 2.57 8.80
C ALA A 206 -5.99 2.32 9.72
N TRP A 207 -7.12 2.97 9.45
CA TRP A 207 -8.36 2.71 10.19
C TRP A 207 -8.93 1.31 9.91
N SER A 208 -8.92 0.87 8.64
CA SER A 208 -9.48 -0.42 8.20
C SER A 208 -8.70 -1.64 8.72
N ILE A 209 -7.40 -1.49 9.00
CA ILE A 209 -6.57 -2.54 9.62
C ILE A 209 -7.17 -2.98 10.95
N PHE A 210 -7.60 -2.05 11.80
CA PHE A 210 -8.22 -2.40 13.09
C PHE A 210 -9.51 -3.21 12.92
N GLN A 211 -10.30 -2.91 11.89
CA GLN A 211 -11.49 -3.71 11.59
C GLN A 211 -11.13 -5.10 11.06
N SER A 212 -10.12 -5.18 10.19
CA SER A 212 -9.68 -6.43 9.57
C SER A 212 -9.04 -7.39 10.56
N LEU A 213 -8.37 -6.86 11.60
CA LEU A 213 -7.78 -7.64 12.69
C LEU A 213 -8.76 -7.94 13.84
N GLY A 214 -9.98 -7.41 13.79
CA GLY A 214 -11.00 -7.65 14.83
C GLY A 214 -10.90 -6.72 16.05
N TRP A 215 -9.99 -5.75 16.05
CA TRP A 215 -9.89 -4.70 17.07
C TRP A 215 -10.90 -3.57 16.82
N ASN A 216 -12.19 -3.94 16.79
CA ASN A 216 -13.30 -3.03 16.56
C ASN A 216 -14.20 -2.87 17.77
N ASN A 217 -13.71 -2.14 18.79
CA ASN A 217 -14.49 -1.76 19.96
C ASN A 217 -14.88 -0.27 19.87
N PRO A 218 -16.18 0.08 20.07
CA PRO A 218 -16.64 1.48 20.09
C PRO A 218 -15.85 2.38 21.05
N ARG A 219 -15.42 1.85 22.21
CA ARG A 219 -14.61 2.56 23.21
C ARG A 219 -13.32 3.16 22.63
N PHE A 220 -12.70 2.48 21.66
CA PHE A 220 -11.44 2.91 21.07
C PHE A 220 -11.61 3.55 19.69
N ASN A 221 -12.84 3.85 19.26
CA ASN A 221 -13.08 4.36 17.91
C ASN A 221 -12.44 5.74 17.69
N ALA A 222 -12.57 6.66 18.64
CA ALA A 222 -11.97 7.99 18.56
C ALA A 222 -10.44 7.92 18.42
N TRP A 223 -9.79 7.09 19.24
CA TRP A 223 -8.34 6.88 19.17
C TRP A 223 -7.90 6.27 17.84
N ARG A 224 -8.61 5.26 17.32
CA ARG A 224 -8.28 4.64 16.02
C ARG A 224 -8.37 5.62 14.87
N VAL A 225 -9.41 6.48 14.86
CA VAL A 225 -9.56 7.54 13.85
C VAL A 225 -8.47 8.59 13.99
N ALA A 226 -8.15 9.00 15.22
CA ALA A 226 -7.07 9.96 15.49
C ALA A 226 -5.71 9.42 15.02
N PHE A 227 -5.39 8.16 15.35
CA PHE A 227 -4.18 7.48 14.87
C PHE A 227 -4.12 7.46 13.35
N ALA A 228 -5.19 7.00 12.69
CA ALA A 228 -5.20 6.84 11.25
C ALA A 228 -5.03 8.18 10.50
N ARG A 229 -5.68 9.25 10.98
CA ARG A 229 -5.53 10.60 10.44
C ARG A 229 -4.16 11.20 10.77
N GLY A 230 -3.68 11.04 12.00
CA GLY A 230 -2.38 11.55 12.43
C GLY A 230 -1.23 10.90 11.66
N PHE A 231 -1.23 9.58 11.53
CA PHE A 231 -0.25 8.85 10.74
C PHE A 231 -0.22 9.33 9.28
N ALA A 232 -1.40 9.42 8.64
CA ALA A 232 -1.50 9.91 7.27
C ALA A 232 -1.01 11.36 7.14
N ALA A 233 -1.37 12.24 8.08
CA ALA A 233 -0.95 13.63 8.07
C ALA A 233 0.57 13.78 8.18
N VAL A 234 1.22 13.05 9.09
CA VAL A 234 2.69 13.07 9.24
C VAL A 234 3.39 12.68 7.94
N VAL A 235 2.96 11.56 7.33
CA VAL A 235 3.54 11.08 6.07
C VAL A 235 3.32 12.07 4.93
N VAL A 236 2.11 12.62 4.80
CA VAL A 236 1.77 13.58 3.75
C VAL A 236 2.58 14.86 3.91
N ILE A 237 2.64 15.42 5.11
CA ILE A 237 3.39 16.65 5.39
C ILE A 237 4.87 16.43 5.04
N GLY A 238 5.47 15.33 5.51
CA GLY A 238 6.87 15.02 5.21
C GLY A 238 7.13 14.82 3.71
N ASN A 239 6.28 14.06 3.01
CA ASN A 239 6.50 13.81 1.58
C ASN A 239 6.21 15.03 0.70
N VAL A 240 5.23 15.87 1.06
CA VAL A 240 4.87 17.09 0.32
C VAL A 240 5.87 18.22 0.60
N SER A 241 6.51 18.24 1.77
CA SER A 241 7.52 19.25 2.06
C SER A 241 8.76 19.13 1.17
N PHE A 242 9.08 17.94 0.64
CA PHE A 242 10.24 17.75 -0.23
C PHE A 242 10.16 18.53 -1.55
N PRO A 243 9.14 18.32 -2.41
CA PRO A 243 9.00 19.08 -3.65
C PRO A 243 8.80 20.58 -3.38
N ILE A 244 8.07 20.97 -2.33
CA ILE A 244 7.88 22.38 -1.98
C ILE A 244 9.22 23.04 -1.65
N ALA A 245 10.06 22.40 -0.83
CA ALA A 245 11.36 22.94 -0.44
C ALA A 245 12.30 23.16 -1.64
N VAL A 246 12.22 22.30 -2.65
CA VAL A 246 12.96 22.49 -3.91
C VAL A 246 12.38 23.65 -4.71
N LEU A 247 11.06 23.67 -4.93
CA LEU A 247 10.40 24.72 -5.71
C LEU A 247 10.61 26.14 -5.15
N VAL A 248 10.71 26.27 -3.82
CA VAL A 248 10.96 27.57 -3.17
C VAL A 248 12.44 27.88 -2.96
N GLY A 249 13.35 26.99 -3.39
CA GLY A 249 14.80 27.20 -3.33
C GLY A 249 15.45 27.00 -1.95
N ILE A 250 14.75 26.41 -0.98
CA ILE A 250 15.34 26.03 0.32
C ILE A 250 16.34 24.88 0.13
N VAL A 251 16.03 23.96 -0.80
CA VAL A 251 16.89 22.84 -1.18
C VAL A 251 17.23 23.00 -2.65
N SER A 252 18.52 23.03 -2.99
CA SER A 252 19.00 23.14 -4.37
C SER A 252 20.32 22.40 -4.56
N VAL A 253 20.75 22.20 -5.81
CA VAL A 253 22.07 21.62 -6.15
C VAL A 253 23.16 22.70 -6.28
N ASN A 254 22.78 23.98 -6.27
CA ASN A 254 23.65 25.13 -6.50
C ASN A 254 24.37 25.61 -5.24
#